data_AF-A0A7X7ADH1-F1
#
_entry.id   AF-A0A7X7ADH1-F1
#
_cell.length_a   1.000
_cell.length_b   1.000
_cell.length_c   1.000
_cell.angle_alpha   90.00
_cell.angle_beta   90.00
_cell.angle_gamma   90.00
#
_symmetry.space_group_name_H-M   'P 1'
#
loop_
_entity.id
_entity.type
_entity.pdbx_description
1 polymer ?
#
loop_
_entity_poly.entity_id
_entity_poly.type
_entity_poly.pdbx_seq_one_letter_code
_entity_poly.pdbx_strand_id
1 'polypeptide(L)' 'EVLICVNLKPIKLRGEMSHGMILSAFDDDKYQVVEIPNVEDGSEIS' A
#
# COMPACT_ATOMS: atom_id res chain seq x y z
N GLU A 1 -6.29 9.21 2.57
CA GLU A 1 -4.91 8.83 2.91
C GLU A 1 -4.77 7.34 2.60
N VAL A 2 -3.60 6.84 2.17
CA VAL A 2 -3.42 5.45 1.70
C VAL A 2 -2.65 4.61 2.71
N LEU A 3 -2.91 3.30 2.74
CA LEU A 3 -2.09 2.36 3.50
C LEU A 3 -0.98 1.76 2.64
N ILE A 4 0.19 1.59 3.25
CA ILE A 4 1.36 0.99 2.62
C ILE A 4 1.82 -0.22 3.44
N CYS A 5 1.99 -1.37 2.80
CA CYS A 5 2.71 -2.50 3.38
C CYS A 5 4.21 -2.24 3.30
N VAL A 6 4.84 -1.96 4.45
CA VAL A 6 6.25 -1.52 4.54
C VAL A 6 7.25 -2.63 4.87
N ASN A 7 6.78 -3.80 5.32
CA ASN A 7 7.64 -4.92 5.74
C ASN A 7 7.94 -5.92 4.61
N LEU A 8 7.54 -5.61 3.38
CA LEU A 8 7.86 -6.42 2.21
C LEU A 8 9.34 -6.25 1.85
N LYS A 9 9.98 -7.34 1.43
CA LYS A 9 11.35 -7.26 0.87
C LYS A 9 11.31 -6.33 -0.36
N PRO A 10 12.17 -5.29 -0.44
CA PRO A 10 12.20 -4.41 -1.60
C PRO A 10 12.48 -5.17 -2.90
N ILE A 11 11.80 -4.78 -3.98
CA ILE A 11 11.93 -5.41 -5.30
C ILE A 11 12.22 -4.37 -6.38
N LYS A 12 12.94 -4.77 -7.42
CA LYS A 12 13.08 -3.95 -8.63
C LYS A 12 11.89 -4.15 -9.55
N LEU A 13 11.19 -3.08 -9.88
CA LEU A 13 10.12 -3.04 -10.86
C LEU A 13 10.58 -2.19 -12.05
N ARG A 14 10.88 -2.84 -13.18
CA ARG A 14 11.32 -2.18 -14.42
C ARG A 14 12.54 -1.25 -14.24
N GLY A 15 13.46 -1.62 -13.34
CA GLY A 15 14.68 -0.86 -13.05
C GLY A 15 14.60 0.00 -11.78
N GLU A 16 13.39 0.32 -11.32
CA GLU A 16 13.17 1.15 -10.13
C GLU A 16 12.96 0.31 -8.86
N MET A 17 13.51 0.77 -7.73
CA MET A 17 13.32 0.09 -6.45
C MET A 17 11.95 0.43 -5.85
N SER A 18 11.12 -0.59 -5.62
CA SER A 18 9.88 -0.48 -4.85
C SER A 18 10.13 -0.89 -3.40
N HIS A 19 9.80 0.00 -2.46
CA HIS A 19 10.02 -0.17 -1.01
C HIS A 19 8.75 -0.48 -0.23
N GLY A 20 7.63 -0.66 -0.91
CA GLY A 20 6.35 -1.01 -0.30
C GLY A 20 5.29 -1.31 -1.35
N MET A 21 4.06 -1.50 -0.89
CA MET A 21 2.91 -1.77 -1.75
C MET A 21 1.69 -1.05 -1.18
N ILE A 22 0.89 -0.43 -2.05
CA ILE A 22 -0.39 0.18 -1.65
C ILE A 22 -1.40 -0.94 -1.37
N LEU A 23 -2.03 -0.90 -0.21
CA LEU A 23 -3.07 -1.86 0.13
C LEU A 23 -4.35 -1.58 -0.66
N SER A 24 -4.89 -2.62 -1.30
CA SER A 24 -6.12 -2.55 -2.09
C SER A 24 -7.02 -3.74 -1.77
N ALA A 25 -8.34 -3.53 -1.86
CA ALA A 25 -9.34 -4.58 -1.88
C ALA A 25 -9.57 -5.04 -3.33
N PHE A 26 -9.86 -6.33 -3.50
CA PHE A 26 -10.23 -6.92 -4.78
C PHE A 26 -11.57 -7.65 -4.62
N ASP A 27 -12.54 -7.32 -5.46
CA ASP A 27 -13.86 -7.97 -5.51
C ASP A 27 -14.46 -7.84 -6.92
N ASP A 28 -15.05 -8.92 -7.44
CA ASP A 28 -15.70 -8.99 -8.77
C ASP A 28 -14.91 -8.25 -9.89
N ASP A 29 -13.64 -8.62 -10.10
CA ASP A 29 -12.72 -8.04 -11.10
C ASP A 29 -12.43 -6.53 -10.94
N LYS A 30 -12.75 -5.95 -9.79
CA LYS A 30 -12.47 -4.55 -9.46
C LYS A 30 -11.44 -4.46 -8.35
N TYR A 31 -10.54 -3.50 -8.51
CA TYR A 31 -9.60 -3.08 -7.48
C TYR A 31 -10.02 -1.75 -6.90
N GLN A 32 -9.97 -1.62 -5.58
CA GLN A 32 -10.19 -0.36 -4.88
C GLN A 32 -9.05 -0.14 -3.88
N VAL A 33 -8.42 1.03 -3.92
CA VAL A 33 -7.42 1.43 -2.92
C VAL A 33 -8.12 1.62 -1.58
N VAL A 34 -7.53 1.08 -0.52
CA VAL A 34 -8.05 1.28 0.84
C VAL A 34 -7.67 2.67 1.32
N GLU A 35 -8.67 3.45 1.74
CA GLU A 35 -8.50 4.80 2.27
C GLU A 35 -8.96 4.87 3.72
N ILE A 36 -8.18 5.56 4.57
CA ILE A 36 -8.57 5.86 5.95
C ILE A 36 -8.42 7.37 6.15
N PRO A 37 -9.51 8.11 6.46
CA PRO A 37 -9.44 9.55 6.65
C PRO A 37 -8.90 9.93 8.03
N ASN A 38 -8.25 11.09 8.13
CA ASN A 38 -7.79 11.72 9.37
C ASN A 38 -6.72 10.91 10.13
N VAL A 39 -5.78 10.35 9.39
CA VAL A 39 -4.65 9.59 9.96
C VAL A 39 -3.36 10.33 9.64
N GLU A 40 -2.49 10.48 10.64
CA GLU A 40 -1.17 11.09 10.45
C GLU A 40 -0.24 10.16 9.69
N ASP A 41 0.62 10.73 8.84
CA ASP A 41 1.62 9.96 8.09
C ASP A 41 2.52 9.16 9.02
N GLY A 42 2.69 7.86 8.72
CA GLY A 42 3.50 6.95 9.52
C GLY A 42 2.76 6.30 10.69
N SER A 43 1.45 6.56 10.87
CA SER A 43 0.62 5.79 11.79
C SER A 43 0.67 4.29 11.45
N GLU A 44 0.87 3.45 12.46
CA GLU A 44 0.96 2.01 12.29
C GLU A 44 -0.42 1.37 12.42
N ILE A 45 -0.77 0.53 11.44
CA ILE A 45 -1.94 -0.35 11.46
C ILE A 45 -1.41 -1.78 11.41
N SER A 46 -1.66 -2.56 12.46
CA SER A 46 -1.21 -3.94 12.64
C SER A 46 -2.32 -4.96 12.47
#